data_AF-A0A944V7C1-F1
#
_entry.id   AF-A0A944V7C1-F1
#
_cell.length_a   1.000
_cell.length_b   1.000
_cell.length_c   1.000
_cell.angle_alpha   90.00
_cell.angle_beta   90.00
_cell.angle_gamma   90.00
#
_symmetry.space_group_name_H-M   'P 1'
#
loop_
_entity.id
_entity.type
_entity.pdbx_description
1 polymer ?
#
loop_
_entity_poly.entity_id
_entity_poly.type
_entity_poly.pdbx_seq_one_letter_code
_entity_poly.pdbx_strand_id
1 'polypeptide(L)'
;MTDSYCAALSTGLPNRYYSNREDFLAEREKIFAPMWVCVGFASNAPSPGDVFPIEFMELPLLLVRGSDQKLRVFHNVCRHRGHVLISTPGTVKQSLRCPYHSWTYTLEGKLARTPNIGGPGINQIESLDRSKFGLVEVASTQWHDLVFINLSGDAPPFAEF
;
A
#
# COMPACT_ATOMS: atom_id res chain seq x y z
N MET A 1 20.02 36.82 -45.34
CA MET A 1 20.33 37.79 -44.27
C MET A 1 19.06 38.63 -44.12
N THR A 2 18.07 38.17 -43.38
CA THR A 2 18.02 38.25 -41.92
C THR A 2 17.63 36.93 -41.25
N ASP A 3 18.49 36.50 -40.34
CA ASP A 3 18.16 35.67 -39.19
C ASP A 3 16.89 36.17 -38.49
N SER A 4 16.08 35.26 -37.97
CA SER A 4 15.93 35.12 -36.52
C SER A 4 14.78 34.17 -36.20
N TYR A 5 15.14 32.91 -35.95
CA TYR A 5 14.78 32.22 -34.72
C TYR A 5 13.40 32.57 -34.11
N CYS A 6 12.31 32.20 -34.78
CA CYS A 6 11.02 32.04 -34.10
C CYS A 6 11.14 30.77 -33.25
N ALA A 7 11.62 30.94 -32.02
CA ALA A 7 11.66 29.90 -31.00
C ALA A 7 10.28 29.23 -30.95
N ALA A 8 10.25 27.93 -31.24
CA ALA A 8 9.09 27.11 -30.97
C ALA A 8 8.74 27.28 -29.49
N LEU A 9 7.69 28.06 -29.21
CA LEU A 9 7.08 28.07 -27.88
C LEU A 9 6.70 26.62 -27.62
N SER A 10 7.37 26.00 -26.65
CA SER A 10 6.98 24.70 -26.12
C SER A 10 5.48 24.77 -25.82
N THR A 11 4.68 24.08 -26.61
CA THR A 11 3.26 23.89 -26.32
C THR A 11 3.21 23.03 -25.06
N GLY A 12 2.65 23.58 -23.98
CA GLY A 12 2.43 22.82 -22.75
C GLY A 12 1.55 21.58 -23.00
N LEU A 13 1.50 20.68 -22.02
CA LEU A 13 0.61 19.52 -22.12
C LEU A 13 -0.86 19.96 -22.23
N PRO A 14 -1.68 19.28 -23.06
CA PRO A 14 -3.13 19.47 -23.09
C PRO A 14 -3.77 19.39 -21.70
N ASN A 15 -4.79 20.21 -21.45
CA ASN A 15 -5.47 20.29 -20.14
C ASN A 15 -5.94 18.93 -19.59
N ARG A 16 -6.38 18.01 -20.47
CA ARG A 16 -6.85 16.67 -20.09
C ARG A 16 -5.87 15.91 -19.17
N TYR A 17 -4.56 16.07 -19.35
CA TYR A 17 -3.56 15.38 -18.54
C TYR A 17 -3.53 15.84 -17.07
N TYR A 18 -4.22 16.92 -16.73
CA TYR A 18 -4.31 17.44 -15.36
C TYR A 18 -5.69 17.23 -14.71
N SER A 19 -6.71 16.88 -15.49
CA SER A 19 -8.10 16.89 -15.05
C SER A 19 -8.88 15.62 -15.40
N ASN A 20 -8.37 14.79 -16.30
CA ASN A 20 -9.06 13.59 -16.75
C ASN A 20 -8.72 12.38 -15.86
N ARG A 21 -9.77 11.72 -15.38
CA ARG A 21 -9.71 10.50 -14.56
C ARG A 21 -9.06 9.32 -15.25
N GLU A 22 -9.31 9.13 -16.54
CA GLU A 22 -8.75 8.04 -17.34
C GLU A 22 -7.24 8.21 -17.50
N ASP A 23 -6.79 9.46 -17.69
CA ASP A 23 -5.36 9.79 -17.77
C ASP A 23 -4.69 9.51 -16.41
N PHE A 24 -5.30 9.93 -15.28
CA PHE A 24 -4.80 9.58 -13.94
C PHE A 24 -4.69 8.06 -13.72
N LEU A 25 -5.71 7.28 -14.11
CA LEU A 25 -5.66 5.81 -13.98
C LEU A 25 -4.54 5.23 -14.84
N ALA A 26 -4.37 5.73 -16.06
CA ALA A 26 -3.29 5.30 -16.93
C ALA A 26 -1.91 5.65 -16.34
N GLU A 27 -1.74 6.83 -15.73
CA GLU A 27 -0.51 7.21 -15.04
C GLU A 27 -0.23 6.30 -13.85
N ARG A 28 -1.25 5.98 -13.03
CA ARG A 28 -1.09 5.03 -11.93
C ARG A 28 -0.54 3.70 -12.43
N GLU A 29 -1.16 3.10 -13.45
CA GLU A 29 -0.77 1.78 -13.93
C GLU A 29 0.55 1.78 -14.71
N LYS A 30 0.82 2.81 -15.51
CA LYS A 30 1.95 2.80 -16.46
C LYS A 30 3.19 3.53 -15.97
N ILE A 31 3.04 4.44 -15.01
CA ILE A 31 4.13 5.27 -14.49
C ILE A 31 4.37 4.88 -13.04
N PHE A 32 3.41 5.10 -12.15
CA PHE A 32 3.65 4.98 -10.71
C PHE A 32 3.70 3.54 -10.21
N ALA A 33 2.94 2.62 -10.79
CA ALA A 33 2.95 1.23 -10.39
C ALA A 33 4.28 0.50 -10.68
N PRO A 34 4.93 0.65 -11.85
CA PRO A 34 6.22 0.00 -12.13
C PRO A 34 7.44 0.72 -11.54
N MET A 35 7.30 1.94 -11.00
CA MET A 35 8.43 2.68 -10.41
C MET A 35 8.56 2.47 -8.90
N TRP A 36 9.72 2.83 -8.34
CA TRP A 36 9.85 3.09 -6.92
C TRP A 36 9.36 4.51 -6.59
N VAL A 37 8.43 4.63 -5.65
CA VAL A 37 7.83 5.91 -5.26
C VAL A 37 7.93 6.08 -3.75
N CYS A 38 8.43 7.25 -3.32
CA CYS A 38 8.44 7.61 -1.90
C CYS A 38 7.02 7.96 -1.44
N VAL A 39 6.56 7.32 -0.36
CA VAL A 39 5.19 7.47 0.15
C VAL A 39 5.10 7.91 1.61
N GLY A 40 6.23 8.13 2.26
CA GLY A 40 6.25 8.61 3.64
C GLY A 40 7.57 8.38 4.34
N PHE A 41 7.53 8.40 5.67
CA PHE A 41 8.71 8.31 6.52
C PHE A 41 8.67 7.11 7.46
N ALA A 42 9.83 6.51 7.71
CA ALA A 42 9.96 5.39 8.65
C ALA A 42 9.69 5.85 10.09
N SER A 43 9.97 7.12 10.40
CA SER A 43 9.62 7.82 11.64
C SER A 43 8.11 7.96 11.89
N ASN A 44 7.24 7.68 10.90
CA ASN A 44 5.81 7.54 11.14
C ASN A 44 5.43 6.24 11.86
N ALA A 45 6.30 5.23 11.86
CA ALA A 45 6.14 3.97 12.57
C ALA A 45 7.46 3.53 13.25
N PRO A 46 7.90 4.23 14.31
CA PRO A 46 9.22 4.05 14.91
C PRO A 46 9.36 2.76 15.73
N SER A 47 8.27 2.25 16.31
CA SER A 47 8.30 1.13 17.27
C SER A 47 7.45 -0.05 16.80
N PRO A 48 7.80 -1.30 17.19
CA PRO A 48 6.99 -2.47 16.88
C PRO A 48 5.51 -2.29 17.24
N GLY A 49 4.62 -2.65 16.32
CA GLY A 49 3.18 -2.48 16.47
C GLY A 49 2.65 -1.12 16.00
N ASP A 50 3.53 -0.15 15.67
CA ASP A 50 3.09 1.09 15.07
C ASP A 50 2.54 0.86 13.66
N VAL A 51 1.42 1.52 13.40
CA VAL A 51 0.68 1.45 12.15
C VAL A 51 0.35 2.85 11.67
N PHE A 52 0.54 3.09 10.36
CA PHE A 52 0.30 4.40 9.76
C PHE A 52 -0.41 4.21 8.40
N PRO A 53 -1.69 4.60 8.28
CA PRO A 53 -2.40 4.53 7.00
C PRO A 53 -1.86 5.58 6.02
N ILE A 54 -1.73 5.18 4.76
CA ILE A 54 -1.28 6.04 3.65
C ILE A 54 -2.29 5.90 2.52
N GLU A 55 -2.62 7.00 1.84
CA GLU A 55 -3.36 6.95 0.58
C GLU A 55 -2.42 7.34 -0.55
N PHE A 56 -2.25 6.45 -1.53
CA PHE A 56 -1.41 6.71 -2.69
C PHE A 56 -2.11 6.25 -3.95
N MET A 57 -2.31 7.16 -4.91
CA MET A 57 -3.02 6.88 -6.16
C MET A 57 -4.40 6.24 -5.96
N GLU A 58 -5.13 6.75 -4.95
CA GLU A 58 -6.43 6.25 -4.45
C GLU A 58 -6.41 4.81 -3.92
N LEU A 59 -5.22 4.26 -3.66
CA LEU A 59 -5.06 2.96 -3.03
C LEU A 59 -4.83 3.16 -1.53
N PRO A 60 -5.66 2.56 -0.66
CA PRO A 60 -5.42 2.59 0.77
C PRO A 60 -4.29 1.61 1.11
N LEU A 61 -3.20 2.15 1.63
CA LEU A 61 -2.01 1.44 2.07
C LEU A 61 -1.85 1.56 3.59
N LEU A 62 -1.07 0.65 4.16
CA LEU A 62 -0.79 0.59 5.59
C LEU A 62 0.68 0.31 5.82
N LEU A 63 1.37 1.29 6.38
CA LEU A 63 2.69 1.11 6.97
C LEU A 63 2.55 0.35 8.29
N VAL A 64 3.37 -0.69 8.49
CA VAL A 64 3.38 -1.48 9.72
C VAL A 64 4.83 -1.72 10.14
N ARG A 65 5.16 -1.38 11.40
CA ARG A 65 6.40 -1.84 12.02
C ARG A 65 6.15 -3.19 12.67
N GLY A 66 6.74 -4.24 12.09
CA GLY A 66 6.63 -5.61 12.58
C GLY A 66 7.26 -5.80 13.95
N SER A 67 6.91 -6.92 14.58
CA SER A 67 7.55 -7.38 15.83
C SER A 67 9.05 -7.65 15.66
N ASP A 68 9.46 -7.94 14.42
CA ASP A 68 10.83 -8.15 13.98
C ASP A 68 11.57 -6.86 13.59
N GLN A 69 11.03 -5.68 13.97
CA GLN A 69 11.53 -4.35 13.63
C GLN A 69 11.53 -4.01 12.13
N LYS A 70 11.09 -4.93 11.25
CA LYS A 70 11.00 -4.64 9.82
C LYS A 70 9.76 -3.79 9.54
N LEU A 71 9.96 -2.73 8.77
CA LEU A 71 8.88 -1.93 8.22
C LEU A 71 8.36 -2.58 6.94
N ARG A 72 7.04 -2.68 6.83
CA ARG A 72 6.33 -3.24 5.68
C ARG A 72 5.21 -2.31 5.27
N VAL A 73 4.83 -2.41 4.01
CA VAL A 73 3.63 -1.76 3.48
C VAL A 73 2.68 -2.83 2.97
N PHE A 74 1.42 -2.76 3.38
CA PHE A 74 0.35 -3.62 2.87
C PHE A 74 -0.73 -2.78 2.20
N HIS A 75 -1.50 -3.38 1.30
CA HIS A 75 -2.83 -2.86 1.02
C HIS A 75 -3.67 -2.91 2.30
N ASN A 76 -4.20 -1.76 2.72
CA ASN A 76 -5.00 -1.59 3.93
C ASN A 76 -6.44 -2.08 3.71
N VAL A 77 -6.58 -3.32 3.25
CA VAL A 77 -7.83 -3.89 2.76
C VAL A 77 -7.98 -5.30 3.29
N CYS A 78 -9.02 -5.54 4.09
CA CYS A 78 -9.34 -6.85 4.61
C CYS A 78 -9.71 -7.81 3.46
N ARG A 79 -9.05 -8.97 3.41
CA ARG A 79 -9.26 -10.02 2.40
C ARG A 79 -10.62 -10.73 2.48
N HIS A 80 -11.44 -10.44 3.50
CA HIS A 80 -12.79 -10.99 3.60
C HIS A 80 -13.79 -10.25 2.70
N ARG A 81 -13.99 -8.95 2.94
CA ARG A 81 -14.98 -8.12 2.23
C ARG A 81 -14.49 -6.71 1.92
N GLY A 82 -13.18 -6.53 1.78
CA GLY A 82 -12.61 -5.27 1.28
C GLY A 82 -12.63 -4.08 2.26
N HIS A 83 -12.92 -4.30 3.55
CA HIS A 83 -13.00 -3.21 4.51
C HIS A 83 -11.60 -2.71 4.93
N VAL A 84 -11.45 -1.40 5.11
CA VAL A 84 -10.21 -0.77 5.59
C VAL A 84 -9.89 -1.25 7.02
N LEU A 85 -8.65 -1.62 7.30
CA LEU A 85 -8.27 -2.19 8.60
C LEU A 85 -8.03 -1.10 9.64
N ILE A 86 -7.24 -0.09 9.27
CA ILE A 86 -6.78 0.99 10.14
C ILE A 86 -7.04 2.31 9.43
N SER A 87 -7.87 3.18 10.01
CA SER A 87 -8.22 4.49 9.42
C SER A 87 -7.40 5.65 10.00
N THR A 88 -6.74 5.45 11.14
CA THR A 88 -5.94 6.47 11.82
C THR A 88 -4.61 5.90 12.29
N PRO A 89 -3.53 6.69 12.30
CA PRO A 89 -2.27 6.28 12.92
C PRO A 89 -2.44 5.82 14.36
N GLY A 90 -1.58 4.90 14.80
CA GLY A 90 -1.55 4.46 16.19
C GLY A 90 -0.65 3.26 16.41
N THR A 91 -0.78 2.65 17.58
CA THR A 91 -0.03 1.44 17.96
C THR A 91 -1.01 0.31 18.25
N VAL A 92 -0.82 -0.84 17.62
CA VAL A 92 -1.53 -2.09 17.93
C VAL A 92 -0.63 -3.02 18.74
N LYS A 93 -1.22 -3.82 19.64
CA LYS A 93 -0.40 -4.69 20.51
C LYS A 93 0.30 -5.80 19.74
N GLN A 94 -0.45 -6.62 19.00
CA GLN A 94 0.09 -7.84 18.37
C GLN A 94 -0.54 -8.15 17.00
N SER A 95 -1.65 -7.48 16.64
CA SER A 95 -2.40 -7.85 15.45
C SER A 95 -3.26 -6.71 14.91
N LEU A 96 -3.56 -6.79 13.61
CA LEU A 96 -4.44 -5.91 12.87
C LEU A 96 -5.83 -6.56 12.83
N ARG A 97 -6.80 -5.98 13.55
CA ARG A 97 -8.17 -6.51 13.59
C ARG A 97 -9.07 -5.67 12.70
N CYS A 98 -9.66 -6.31 11.69
CA CYS A 98 -10.66 -5.66 10.84
C CYS A 98 -11.91 -5.30 11.68
N PRO A 99 -12.37 -4.04 11.67
CA PRO A 99 -13.51 -3.62 12.47
C PRO A 99 -14.85 -4.21 11.99
N TYR A 100 -14.91 -4.76 10.76
CA TYR A 100 -16.14 -5.29 10.22
C TYR A 100 -16.51 -6.68 10.80
N HIS A 101 -15.69 -7.70 10.53
CA HIS A 101 -15.95 -9.09 10.96
C HIS A 101 -14.84 -9.66 11.85
N SER A 102 -13.95 -8.80 12.38
CA SER A 102 -12.87 -9.22 13.28
C SER A 102 -11.88 -10.24 12.69
N TRP A 103 -11.80 -10.36 11.35
CA TRP A 103 -10.67 -11.02 10.73
C TRP A 103 -9.39 -10.33 11.21
N THR A 104 -8.47 -11.14 11.72
CA THR A 104 -7.29 -10.65 12.42
C THR A 104 -6.04 -11.11 11.70
N TYR A 105 -5.14 -10.19 11.43
CA TYR A 105 -3.86 -10.42 10.76
C TYR A 105 -2.70 -10.17 11.73
N THR A 106 -1.60 -10.89 11.58
CA THR A 106 -0.35 -10.57 12.30
C THR A 106 0.25 -9.28 11.76
N LEU A 107 1.28 -8.73 12.43
CA LEU A 107 1.99 -7.55 11.94
C LEU A 107 2.78 -7.83 10.64
N GLU A 108 3.05 -9.10 10.37
CA GLU A 108 3.66 -9.60 9.12
C GLU A 108 2.58 -9.97 8.06
N GLY A 109 1.32 -9.55 8.27
CA GLY A 109 0.24 -9.67 7.30
C GLY A 109 -0.43 -11.04 7.21
N LYS A 110 -0.04 -12.04 8.02
CA LYS A 110 -0.63 -13.39 7.96
C LYS A 110 -2.03 -13.41 8.57
N LEU A 111 -3.00 -14.07 7.92
CA LEU A 111 -4.34 -14.24 8.48
C LEU A 111 -4.33 -15.20 9.68
N ALA A 112 -4.52 -14.67 10.89
CA ALA A 112 -4.46 -15.41 12.13
C ALA A 112 -5.83 -15.94 12.58
N ARG A 113 -6.89 -15.13 12.48
CA ARG A 113 -8.23 -15.50 12.99
C ARG A 113 -9.34 -15.08 12.03
N THR A 114 -10.36 -15.93 11.94
CA THR A 114 -11.54 -15.76 11.08
C THR A 114 -12.82 -15.99 11.86
N PRO A 115 -13.18 -15.12 12.81
CA PRO A 115 -14.33 -15.33 13.68
C PRO A 115 -15.63 -15.55 12.91
N ASN A 116 -16.41 -16.55 13.33
CA ASN A 116 -17.73 -16.89 12.77
C ASN A 116 -17.78 -17.14 11.26
N ILE A 117 -16.65 -17.52 10.63
CA ILE A 117 -16.59 -17.71 9.17
C ILE A 117 -17.49 -18.85 8.66
N GLY A 118 -17.71 -19.89 9.49
CA GLY A 118 -18.64 -20.98 9.19
C GLY A 118 -20.02 -20.82 9.84
N GLY A 119 -20.32 -19.65 10.41
CA GLY A 119 -21.48 -19.41 11.26
C GLY A 119 -21.13 -19.20 12.74
N PRO A 120 -22.12 -18.95 13.61
CA PRO A 120 -21.89 -18.61 15.02
C PRO A 120 -21.03 -19.65 15.75
N GLY A 121 -19.92 -19.20 16.34
CA GLY A 121 -18.99 -20.07 17.07
C GLY A 121 -18.05 -20.91 16.19
N ILE A 122 -18.27 -20.92 14.87
CA ILE A 122 -17.48 -21.69 13.91
C ILE A 122 -16.43 -20.77 13.27
N ASN A 123 -15.22 -20.80 13.82
CA ASN A 123 -14.13 -19.89 13.45
C ASN A 123 -13.23 -20.43 12.33
N GLN A 124 -13.47 -21.64 11.84
CA GLN A 124 -12.70 -22.29 10.77
C GLN A 124 -13.64 -23.15 9.93
N ILE A 125 -13.37 -23.24 8.63
CA ILE A 125 -14.05 -24.12 7.67
C ILE A 125 -12.97 -24.79 6.81
N GLU A 126 -13.19 -26.04 6.41
CA GLU A 126 -12.21 -26.82 5.65
C GLU A 126 -11.85 -26.18 4.29
N SER A 127 -12.81 -25.51 3.66
CA SER A 127 -12.62 -24.83 2.38
C SER A 127 -11.78 -23.55 2.46
N LEU A 128 -11.40 -23.09 3.66
CA LEU A 128 -10.62 -21.87 3.84
C LEU A 128 -9.18 -22.18 4.27
N ASP A 129 -8.27 -22.17 3.30
CA ASP A 129 -6.84 -22.13 3.55
C ASP A 129 -6.40 -20.69 3.87
N ARG A 130 -6.26 -20.38 5.18
CA ARG A 130 -5.85 -19.05 5.65
C ARG A 130 -4.52 -18.56 5.08
N SER A 131 -3.62 -19.45 4.66
CA SER A 131 -2.32 -19.05 4.10
C SER A 131 -2.47 -18.24 2.80
N LYS A 132 -3.58 -18.44 2.07
CA LYS A 132 -3.90 -17.73 0.81
C LYS A 132 -4.59 -16.39 1.00
N PHE A 133 -4.98 -16.06 2.24
CA PHE A 133 -5.79 -14.90 2.58
C PHE A 133 -5.08 -13.92 3.52
N GLY A 134 -3.75 -13.94 3.57
CA GLY A 134 -2.97 -12.86 4.19
C GLY A 134 -3.16 -11.51 3.49
N LEU A 135 -2.77 -10.43 4.15
CA LEU A 135 -2.70 -9.11 3.54
C LEU A 135 -1.79 -9.15 2.31
N VAL A 136 -2.16 -8.36 1.29
CA VAL A 136 -1.32 -8.20 0.11
C VAL A 136 -0.23 -7.21 0.46
N GLU A 137 0.99 -7.70 0.58
CA GLU A 137 2.18 -6.88 0.80
C GLU A 137 2.54 -6.14 -0.49
N VAL A 138 2.89 -4.86 -0.35
CA VAL A 138 3.43 -4.02 -1.41
C VAL A 138 4.95 -4.03 -1.26
N ALA A 139 5.67 -4.30 -2.36
CA ALA A 139 7.13 -4.26 -2.34
C ALA A 139 7.58 -2.89 -1.81
N SER A 140 8.38 -2.91 -0.74
CA SER A 140 8.75 -1.69 -0.01
C SER A 140 10.17 -1.77 0.52
N THR A 141 10.78 -0.60 0.67
CA THR A 141 12.12 -0.46 1.22
C THR A 141 12.27 0.86 1.97
N GLN A 142 13.17 0.86 2.93
CA GLN A 142 13.54 2.05 3.68
C GLN A 142 14.90 2.54 3.21
N TRP A 143 14.98 3.79 2.76
CA TRP A 143 16.24 4.47 2.45
C TRP A 143 16.39 5.70 3.35
N HIS A 144 17.32 5.63 4.29
CA HIS A 144 17.36 6.53 5.45
C HIS A 144 16.00 6.55 6.18
N ASP A 145 15.34 7.70 6.30
CA ASP A 145 14.01 7.80 6.88
C ASP A 145 12.89 7.72 5.82
N LEU A 146 13.21 7.59 4.53
CA LEU A 146 12.22 7.55 3.46
C LEU A 146 11.71 6.14 3.23
N VAL A 147 10.40 5.99 3.05
CA VAL A 147 9.75 4.73 2.69
C VAL A 147 9.36 4.77 1.22
N PHE A 148 9.96 3.88 0.43
CA PHE A 148 9.64 3.69 -0.97
C PHE A 148 8.79 2.44 -1.16
N ILE A 149 7.88 2.48 -2.12
CA ILE A 149 7.07 1.35 -2.55
C ILE A 149 7.17 1.14 -4.06
N ASN A 150 6.87 -0.08 -4.49
CA ASN A 150 6.62 -0.44 -5.88
C ASN A 150 5.32 -1.26 -5.93
N LEU A 151 4.29 -0.74 -6.61
CA LEU A 151 2.94 -1.34 -6.56
C LEU A 151 2.82 -2.61 -7.41
N SER A 152 3.52 -2.65 -8.54
CA SER A 152 3.58 -3.80 -9.45
C SER A 152 4.32 -4.99 -8.85
N GLY A 153 5.34 -4.72 -8.02
CA GLY A 153 6.24 -5.72 -7.47
C GLY A 153 7.26 -6.25 -8.47
N ASP A 154 7.36 -5.65 -9.66
CA ASP A 154 8.21 -6.13 -10.77
C ASP A 154 9.37 -5.18 -11.11
N ALA A 155 9.52 -4.07 -10.38
CA ALA A 155 10.67 -3.19 -10.55
C ALA A 155 11.99 -3.91 -10.24
N PRO A 156 13.10 -3.52 -10.89
CA PRO A 156 14.44 -3.89 -10.43
C PRO A 156 14.65 -3.56 -8.94
N PRO A 157 15.60 -4.23 -8.28
CA PRO A 157 15.92 -3.93 -6.88
C PRO A 157 16.16 -2.43 -6.67
N PHE A 158 15.68 -1.90 -5.55
CA PHE A 158 15.78 -0.46 -5.26
C PHE A 158 17.21 0.11 -5.33
N ALA A 159 18.24 -0.71 -5.11
CA ALA A 159 19.63 -0.27 -5.21
C ALA A 159 20.05 0.15 -6.64
N GLU A 160 19.24 -0.16 -7.66
CA GLU A 160 19.44 0.22 -9.06
C GLU A 160 18.56 1.40 -9.50
N PHE A 161 17.70 1.92 -8.61
CA PHE A 161 16.82 3.07 -8.83
C PHE A 161 17.50 4.38 -8.44
#